data_AF-A0A349XUP0-F1
#
_entry.id   AF-A0A349XUP0-F1
#
_cell.length_a   1.000
_cell.length_b   1.000
_cell.length_c   1.000
_cell.angle_alpha   90.00
_cell.angle_beta   90.00
_cell.angle_gamma   90.00
#
_symmetry.space_group_name_H-M   'P 1'
#
loop_
_entity.id
_entity.type
_entity.pdbx_description
1 polymer ?
#
loop_
_entity_poly.entity_id
_entity_poly.type
_entity_poly.pdbx_seq_one_letter_code
_entity_poly.pdbx_strand_id
1 'polypeptide(L)'
;FWAEWCGPCKMIAPSLEEISSELAGKVKVAKLNIDENPELAAQFGVRSIPTLAIFKSGEVADIKVGAAPKTALSAWISGAA
;
A
#
# COMPACT_ATOMS: atom_id res chain seq x y z
N PHE A 1 -1.12 4.15 1.80
CA PHE A 1 -1.07 5.56 2.21
C PHE A 1 -0.54 6.40 1.05
N TRP A 2 -1.31 7.40 0.62
CA TRP A 2 -1.01 8.22 -0.56
C TRP A 2 -1.55 9.66 -0.42
N ALA A 3 -1.23 10.53 -1.38
CA ALA A 3 -1.79 11.88 -1.53
C ALA A 3 -1.80 12.30 -3.02
N GLU A 4 -2.60 13.30 -3.38
CA GLU A 4 -2.76 13.76 -4.77
C GLU A 4 -1.47 14.36 -5.36
N TRP A 5 -0.69 15.03 -4.53
CA TRP A 5 0.60 15.63 -4.89
C TRP A 5 1.75 14.61 -4.93
N CYS A 6 1.51 13.36 -4.53
CA CYS A 6 2.52 12.31 -4.53
C CYS A 6 2.68 11.67 -5.92
N GLY A 7 3.65 12.17 -6.69
CA GLY A 7 4.05 11.59 -7.99
C GLY A 7 4.34 10.08 -7.92
N PRO A 8 5.21 9.60 -7.00
CA PRO A 8 5.51 8.18 -6.87
C PRO A 8 4.30 7.31 -6.49
N CYS A 9 3.32 7.87 -5.77
CA CYS A 9 2.08 7.16 -5.43
C CYS A 9 1.25 6.90 -6.70
N LYS A 10 1.14 7.90 -7.58
CA LYS A 10 0.42 7.77 -8.86
C LYS A 10 1.09 6.74 -9.79
N MET A 11 2.42 6.62 -9.74
CA MET A 11 3.15 5.64 -10.54
C MET A 11 2.83 4.18 -10.16
N ILE A 12 2.70 3.88 -8.86
CA ILE A 12 2.45 2.50 -8.40
C ILE A 12 0.96 2.13 -8.35
N ALA A 13 0.07 3.12 -8.42
CA ALA A 13 -1.38 2.90 -8.39
C ALA A 13 -1.89 1.87 -9.41
N PRO A 14 -1.55 1.94 -10.72
CA PRO A 14 -2.02 0.95 -11.69
C PRO A 14 -1.46 -0.45 -11.39
N SER A 15 -0.21 -0.55 -10.94
CA SER A 15 0.39 -1.84 -10.55
C SER A 15 -0.35 -2.48 -9.37
N LEU A 16 -0.78 -1.69 -8.38
CA LEU A 16 -1.55 -2.19 -7.24
C LEU A 16 -2.97 -2.64 -7.64
N GLU A 17 -3.63 -1.94 -8.57
CA GLU A 17 -4.94 -2.34 -9.12
C GLU A 17 -4.83 -3.68 -9.87
N GLU A 18 -3.79 -3.83 -10.71
CA GLU A 18 -3.52 -5.08 -11.43
C GLU A 18 -3.27 -6.23 -10.45
N ILE A 19 -2.43 -6.02 -9.43
CA ILE A 19 -2.15 -7.05 -8.40
C ILE A 19 -3.42 -7.42 -7.64
N SER A 20 -4.25 -6.43 -7.29
CA SER A 20 -5.54 -6.69 -6.62
C SER A 20 -6.48 -7.54 -7.48
N SER A 21 -6.41 -7.38 -8.80
CA SER A 21 -7.21 -8.15 -9.76
C SER A 21 -6.65 -9.56 -9.94
N GLU A 22 -5.33 -9.70 -10.06
CA GLU A 22 -4.64 -11.00 -10.19
C GLU A 22 -4.79 -11.86 -8.92
N LEU A 23 -4.79 -11.23 -7.75
CA LEU A 23 -4.94 -11.87 -6.44
C LEU A 23 -6.36 -11.73 -5.89
N ALA A 24 -7.36 -11.59 -6.77
CA ALA A 24 -8.76 -11.48 -6.38
C ALA A 24 -9.17 -12.59 -5.41
N GLY A 25 -9.79 -12.20 -4.29
CA GLY A 25 -10.19 -13.10 -3.21
C GLY A 25 -9.10 -13.47 -2.21
N LYS A 26 -7.82 -13.16 -2.49
CA LYS A 26 -6.70 -13.37 -1.57
C LYS A 26 -6.23 -12.07 -0.92
N VAL A 27 -6.17 -10.99 -1.70
CA VAL A 27 -5.69 -9.69 -1.26
C VAL A 27 -6.71 -8.62 -1.59
N LYS A 28 -6.94 -7.71 -0.64
CA LYS A 28 -7.73 -6.49 -0.85
C LYS A 28 -6.81 -5.29 -0.77
N VAL A 29 -6.71 -4.53 -1.86
CA VAL A 29 -5.98 -3.26 -1.86
C VAL A 29 -6.90 -2.14 -1.38
N ALA A 30 -6.47 -1.40 -0.35
CA ALA A 30 -7.15 -0.23 0.16
C ALA A 30 -6.25 1.01 0.04
N LYS A 31 -6.83 2.13 -0.38
CA LYS A 31 -6.14 3.41 -0.51
C LYS A 31 -6.64 4.34 0.59
N LEU A 32 -5.71 4.88 1.36
CA LEU A 32 -5.97 5.88 2.40
C LEU A 32 -5.22 7.16 2.04
N ASN A 33 -5.97 8.23 1.79
CA ASN A 33 -5.44 9.56 1.53
C ASN A 33 -5.06 10.22 2.86
N ILE A 34 -3.79 10.59 3.01
CA ILE A 34 -3.26 11.14 4.25
C ILE A 34 -3.72 12.59 4.49
N ASP A 35 -4.07 13.33 3.44
CA ASP A 35 -4.56 14.71 3.57
C ASP A 35 -5.97 14.72 4.19
N GLU A 36 -6.78 13.71 3.86
CA GLU A 36 -8.13 13.53 4.41
C GLU A 36 -8.14 12.79 5.76
N ASN A 37 -7.13 11.96 6.02
CA ASN A 37 -7.06 11.09 7.21
C ASN A 37 -5.70 11.20 7.93
N PRO A 38 -5.30 12.40 8.39
CA PRO A 38 -3.96 12.64 8.94
C PRO A 38 -3.71 11.89 10.25
N GLU A 39 -4.71 11.83 11.14
CA GLU A 39 -4.59 11.14 12.43
C GLU A 39 -4.40 9.63 12.24
N LEU A 40 -5.16 9.04 11.32
CA LEU A 40 -5.06 7.61 11.02
C LEU A 40 -3.71 7.26 10.38
N ALA A 41 -3.21 8.13 9.48
CA ALA A 41 -1.86 7.97 8.92
C ALA A 41 -0.78 8.03 10.03
N ALA A 42 -0.91 8.95 10.98
CA ALA A 42 0.00 9.07 12.12
C ALA A 42 -0.06 7.84 13.05
N GLN A 43 -1.25 7.29 13.32
CA GLN A 43 -1.44 6.08 14.14
C GLN A 43 -0.71 4.86 13.53
N PHE A 44 -0.66 4.75 12.21
CA PHE A 44 0.10 3.70 11.51
C PHE A 44 1.59 4.04 11.31
N GLY A 45 2.08 5.14 11.90
CA GLY A 45 3.49 5.52 11.86
C GLY A 45 3.95 6.00 10.48
N VAL A 46 3.05 6.48 9.63
CA VAL A 46 3.38 6.93 8.27
C VAL A 46 4.13 8.25 8.32
N ARG A 47 5.41 8.24 7.95
CA ARG A 47 6.30 9.42 7.93
C ARG A 47 6.62 9.92 6.52
N SER A 48 6.36 9.09 5.52
CA SER A 48 6.63 9.38 4.12
C SER A 48 5.64 8.62 3.25
N ILE A 49 5.37 9.12 2.04
CA ILE A 49 4.51 8.46 1.07
C ILE A 49 5.25 8.22 -0.26
N PRO A 50 4.93 7.14 -1.00
CA PRO A 50 3.95 6.10 -0.64
C PRO A 50 4.45 5.20 0.50
N THR A 51 3.53 4.84 1.39
CA THR A 51 3.73 3.75 2.37
C THR A 51 2.64 2.72 2.16
N LEU A 52 3.02 1.46 2.18
CA LEU A 52 2.16 0.28 2.03
C LEU A 52 2.26 -0.52 3.32
N ALA A 53 1.12 -1.00 3.81
CA ALA A 53 1.06 -1.89 4.97
C ALA A 53 0.19 -3.09 4.60
N ILE A 54 0.66 -4.28 4.95
CA ILE A 54 -0.09 -5.53 4.80
C ILE A 54 -0.74 -5.84 6.14
N PHE A 55 -2.03 -6.11 6.11
CA PHE A 55 -2.80 -6.51 7.28
C PHE A 55 -3.20 -7.97 7.15
N LYS A 56 -2.94 -8.76 8.19
CA LYS A 56 -3.34 -10.17 8.29
C LYS A 56 -4.00 -10.39 9.64
N SER A 57 -5.23 -10.91 9.64
CA SER A 57 -6.03 -11.13 10.85
C SER A 57 -6.21 -9.88 11.75
N GLY A 58 -6.22 -8.69 11.15
CA GLY A 58 -6.37 -7.42 11.88
C GLY A 58 -5.07 -6.80 12.39
N GLU A 59 -3.93 -7.47 12.23
CA GLU A 59 -2.62 -6.99 12.64
C GLU A 59 -1.75 -6.61 11.44
N VAL A 60 -0.80 -5.70 11.64
CA VAL A 60 0.17 -5.32 10.61
C VAL A 60 1.19 -6.45 10.46
N ALA A 61 1.16 -7.14 9.32
CA ALA A 61 2.09 -8.22 9.00
C ALA A 61 3.42 -7.68 8.45
N ASP A 62 3.37 -6.64 7.62
CA ASP A 62 4.57 -6.02 7.06
C ASP A 62 4.31 -4.58 6.60
N ILE A 63 5.37 -3.77 6.53
CA ILE A 63 5.35 -2.38 6.05
C ILE A 63 6.44 -2.18 5.00
N LYS A 64 6.07 -1.56 3.89
CA LYS A 64 6.98 -1.13 2.84
C LYS A 64 6.86 0.36 2.60
N VAL A 65 7.99 1.06 2.67
CA VAL A 65 8.10 2.49 2.37
C VAL A 65 8.69 2.67 0.98
N GLY A 66 8.11 3.59 0.21
CA GLY A 66 8.56 3.97 -1.11
C GLY A 66 7.88 3.20 -2.25
N ALA A 67 8.05 3.76 -3.46
CA ALA A 67 7.56 3.14 -4.69
C ALA A 67 8.49 1.99 -5.11
N ALA A 68 7.93 0.97 -5.77
CA ALA A 68 8.69 -0.16 -6.26
C ALA A 68 8.05 -0.79 -7.53
N PRO A 69 8.85 -1.55 -8.29
CA PRO A 69 8.46 -2.55 -9.27
C PRO A 69 7.07 -3.17 -9.11
N LYS A 70 6.22 -3.34 -10.14
CA LYS A 70 5.07 -4.28 -10.02
C LYS A 70 5.55 -5.65 -9.52
N THR A 71 6.60 -6.19 -10.14
CA THR A 71 7.21 -7.48 -9.76
C THR A 71 7.67 -7.52 -8.30
N ALA A 72 8.31 -6.45 -7.83
CA ALA A 72 8.76 -6.32 -6.44
C ALA A 72 7.58 -6.20 -5.45
N LEU A 73 6.54 -5.47 -5.82
CA LEU A 73 5.31 -5.35 -5.03
C LEU A 73 4.56 -6.69 -4.97
N SER A 74 4.41 -7.39 -6.08
CA SER A 74 3.79 -8.73 -6.14
C SER A 74 4.54 -9.74 -5.28
N ALA A 75 5.88 -9.75 -5.39
CA ALA A 75 6.72 -10.64 -4.58
C ALA A 75 6.60 -10.34 -3.09
N TRP A 76 6.63 -9.06 -2.71
CA TRP A 76 6.46 -8.62 -1.33
C TRP A 76 5.08 -9.01 -0.76
N ILE A 77 4.00 -8.75 -1.50
CA ILE A 77 2.63 -9.12 -1.11
C ILE A 77 2.50 -10.63 -0.93
N SER A 78 3.05 -11.41 -1.87
CA SER A 78 2.96 -12.88 -1.82
C SER A 78 3.80 -13.49 -0.70
N GLY A 79 4.88 -12.83 -0.28
CA GLY A 79 5.72 -13.29 0.84
C GLY A 79 5.12 -13.04 2.22
N ALA A 80 4.23 -12.06 2.35
CA ALA A 80 3.56 -11.72 3.61
C ALA A 80 2.12 -12.29 3.72
N ALA A 81 1.52 -12.72 2.59
CA ALA A 81 0.20 -13.32 2.52
C ALA A 81 0.12 -14.72 3.17
#